data_AF-A0A0U3BAH0-F1
#
_entry.id   AF-A0A0U3BAH0-F1
#
_cell.length_a   1.000
_cell.length_b   1.000
_cell.length_c   1.000
_cell.angle_alpha   90.00
_cell.angle_beta   90.00
_cell.angle_gamma   90.00
#
_symmetry.space_group_name_H-M   'P 1'
#
loop_
_entity.id
_entity.type
_entity.pdbx_description
1 polymer ?
#
loop_
_entity_poly.entity_id
_entity_poly.type
_entity_poly.pdbx_seq_one_letter_code
_entity_poly.pdbx_strand_id
1 'polypeptide(L)'
;MNKKGCPICGFAEVEALDEFNCTTFEICECCGSESGLEYDQYSTQEHLEKIRREWAIENNFKWWGDKKSIPENWNPKKQMELAGIEIPQ
;
A
#
# COMPACT_ATOMS: atom_id res chain seq x y z
N MET A 1 -7.85 -4.44 -8.57
CA MET A 1 -6.85 -3.50 -8.00
C MET A 1 -6.01 -2.91 -9.12
N ASN A 2 -5.28 -1.83 -8.85
CA ASN A 2 -4.34 -1.29 -9.83
C ASN A 2 -3.08 -2.17 -9.90
N LYS A 3 -2.50 -2.29 -11.09
CA LYS A 3 -1.22 -3.00 -11.31
C LYS A 3 -0.03 -2.23 -10.75
N LYS A 4 -0.10 -0.90 -10.80
CA LYS A 4 0.91 0.03 -10.28
C LYS A 4 0.36 0.79 -9.08
N GLY A 5 1.26 1.10 -8.16
CA GLY A 5 0.97 1.67 -6.86
C GLY A 5 0.52 0.62 -5.85
N CYS A 6 0.88 0.85 -4.58
CA CYS A 6 0.47 -0.01 -3.49
C CYS A 6 -1.04 0.14 -3.24
N PRO A 7 -1.85 -0.94 -3.26
CA PRO A 7 -3.29 -0.88 -3.02
C PRO A 7 -3.64 -0.58 -1.56
N ILE A 8 -2.67 -0.67 -0.65
CA ILE A 8 -2.85 -0.41 0.77
C ILE A 8 -2.66 1.08 1.06
N CYS A 9 -1.46 1.60 0.82
CA CYS A 9 -1.12 2.97 1.22
C CYS A 9 -1.11 4.00 0.07
N GLY A 10 -1.16 3.55 -1.19
CA GLY A 10 -1.09 4.44 -2.36
C GLY A 10 0.31 4.86 -2.78
N PHE A 11 1.38 4.28 -2.20
CA PHE A 11 2.75 4.58 -2.62
C PHE A 11 2.98 4.15 -4.07
N ALA A 12 3.47 5.07 -4.91
CA ALA A 12 3.45 4.91 -6.36
C ALA A 12 4.54 3.97 -6.90
N GLU A 13 5.67 3.86 -6.21
CA GLU A 13 6.85 3.07 -6.61
C GLU A 13 6.72 1.60 -6.20
N VAL A 14 5.53 1.03 -6.40
CA VAL A 14 5.27 -0.41 -6.22
C VAL A 14 4.58 -0.90 -7.48
N GLU A 15 5.08 -1.97 -8.07
CA GLU A 15 4.36 -2.75 -9.05
C GLU A 15 3.63 -3.86 -8.30
N ALA A 16 2.33 -3.69 -8.06
CA ALA A 16 1.51 -4.64 -7.31
C ALA A 16 1.20 -5.91 -8.11
N LEU A 17 0.96 -5.78 -9.42
CA LEU A 17 0.71 -6.91 -10.32
C LEU A 17 1.42 -6.67 -11.65
N ASP A 18 1.86 -7.75 -12.29
CA ASP A 18 2.48 -7.70 -13.61
C ASP A 18 1.46 -7.55 -14.76
N GLU A 19 1.95 -7.58 -16.00
CA GLU A 19 1.09 -7.48 -17.19
C GLU A 19 0.08 -8.63 -17.33
N PHE A 20 0.33 -9.78 -16.70
CA PHE A 20 -0.53 -10.97 -16.69
C PHE A 20 -1.45 -11.05 -15.46
N ASN A 21 -1.43 -10.02 -14.59
CA ASN A 21 -2.13 -9.98 -13.30
C ASN A 21 -1.56 -10.95 -12.25
N CYS A 22 -0.32 -11.40 -12.40
CA CYS A 22 0.39 -12.15 -11.37
C CYS A 22 0.99 -11.18 -10.34
N THR A 23 1.12 -11.65 -9.11
CA THR A 23 1.78 -10.91 -8.03
C THR A 23 3.27 -10.81 -8.31
N THR A 24 3.86 -9.66 -7.99
CA THR A 24 5.27 -9.35 -8.25
C THR A 24 6.18 -9.69 -7.07
N PHE A 25 5.61 -9.99 -5.90
CA PHE A 25 6.37 -10.19 -4.65
C PHE A 25 7.15 -8.95 -4.20
N GLU A 26 6.81 -7.78 -4.73
CA GLU A 26 7.35 -6.52 -4.24
C GLU A 26 6.78 -6.18 -2.86
N ILE A 27 7.67 -5.74 -1.99
CA ILE A 27 7.34 -5.22 -0.66
C ILE A 27 7.26 -3.70 -0.76
N CYS A 28 6.14 -3.13 -0.35
CA CYS A 28 5.97 -1.69 -0.35
C CYS A 28 6.87 -1.03 0.71
N GLU A 29 7.81 -0.16 0.29
CA GLU A 29 8.66 0.58 1.25
C GLU A 29 7.85 1.45 2.23
N CYS A 30 6.68 1.92 1.81
CA CYS A 30 5.84 2.76 2.65
C CYS A 30 5.13 1.96 3.76
N CYS A 31 4.29 0.97 3.41
CA CYS A 31 3.46 0.27 4.40
C CYS A 31 3.95 -1.12 4.78
N GLY A 32 4.92 -1.67 4.05
CA GLY A 32 5.49 -2.99 4.31
C GLY A 32 4.69 -4.18 3.79
N SER A 33 3.54 -3.95 3.14
CA SER A 33 2.73 -5.02 2.55
C SER A 33 3.37 -5.56 1.27
N GLU A 34 3.42 -6.88 1.14
CA GLU A 34 3.97 -7.62 0.02
C GLU A 34 2.88 -8.11 -0.94
N SER A 35 3.11 -7.95 -2.24
CA SER A 35 2.26 -8.52 -3.28
C SER A 35 2.39 -10.05 -3.32
N GLY A 36 1.29 -10.76 -3.10
CA GLY A 36 1.23 -12.23 -3.03
C GLY A 36 1.25 -12.81 -1.62
N LEU A 37 1.45 -11.97 -0.59
CA LEU A 37 1.33 -12.36 0.82
C LEU A 37 0.15 -11.64 1.48
N GLU A 38 0.22 -10.31 1.62
CA GLU A 38 -0.87 -9.54 2.21
C GLU A 38 -2.02 -9.34 1.22
N TYR A 39 -1.75 -9.19 -0.07
CA TYR A 39 -2.78 -8.99 -1.08
C TYR A 39 -2.39 -9.63 -2.42
N ASP A 40 -3.37 -9.91 -3.25
CA ASP A 40 -3.22 -10.50 -4.58
C ASP A 40 -4.33 -10.03 -5.54
N GLN A 41 -4.32 -10.52 -6.78
CA GLN A 41 -5.33 -10.16 -7.79
C GLN A 41 -6.79 -10.48 -7.38
N TYR A 42 -7.01 -11.37 -6.42
CA TYR A 42 -8.33 -11.80 -5.95
C TYR A 42 -8.79 -11.09 -4.67
N SER A 43 -7.95 -10.22 -4.11
CA SER A 43 -8.25 -9.49 -2.88
C SER A 43 -9.48 -8.58 -3.01
N THR A 44 -10.41 -8.74 -2.07
CA THR A 44 -11.63 -7.93 -1.97
C THR A 44 -11.35 -6.56 -1.36
N GLN A 45 -12.28 -5.61 -1.50
CA GLN A 45 -12.14 -4.31 -0.82
C GLN A 45 -12.10 -4.46 0.70
N GLU A 46 -12.94 -5.33 1.27
CA GLU A 46 -12.96 -5.63 2.71
C GLU A 46 -11.60 -6.15 3.20
N HIS A 47 -10.96 -7.03 2.43
CA HIS A 47 -9.62 -7.53 2.77
C HIS A 47 -8.57 -6.42 2.76
N LEU A 48 -8.57 -5.59 1.71
CA LEU A 48 -7.66 -4.45 1.61
C LEU A 48 -7.91 -3.42 2.73
N GLU A 49 -9.16 -3.17 3.09
CA GLU A 49 -9.55 -2.29 4.20
C GLU A 49 -9.02 -2.75 5.55
N LYS A 50 -9.02 -4.06 5.81
CA LYS A 50 -8.43 -4.63 7.02
C LYS A 50 -6.93 -4.30 7.11
N ILE A 51 -6.18 -4.53 6.04
CA ILE A 51 -4.73 -4.26 5.99
C ILE A 51 -4.47 -2.75 6.08
N ARG A 52 -5.30 -1.93 5.43
CA ARG A 52 -5.24 -0.46 5.55
C ARG A 52 -5.41 -0.01 6.99
N ARG A 53 -6.36 -0.59 7.73
CA ARG A 53 -6.58 -0.27 9.15
C ARG A 53 -5.36 -0.60 10.00
N GLU A 54 -4.77 -1.77 9.81
CA GLU A 54 -3.56 -2.19 10.53
C GLU A 54 -2.42 -1.17 10.30
N TRP A 55 -2.18 -0.74 9.06
CA TRP A 55 -1.14 0.25 8.77
C TRP A 55 -1.50 1.68 9.25
N ALA A 56 -2.71 2.15 8.95
CA ALA A 56 -3.11 3.54 9.17
C ALA A 56 -3.44 3.84 10.64
N ILE A 57 -4.11 2.92 11.33
CA ILE A 57 -4.63 3.14 12.68
C ILE A 57 -3.73 2.51 13.73
N GLU A 58 -3.45 1.21 13.60
CA GLU A 58 -2.70 0.47 14.63
C GLU A 58 -1.23 0.86 14.62
N ASN A 59 -0.66 1.03 13.42
CA ASN A 59 0.72 1.44 13.23
C ASN A 59 0.89 2.95 13.03
N ASN A 60 -0.19 3.75 13.08
CA ASN A 60 -0.19 5.21 12.91
C ASN A 60 0.62 5.68 11.69
N PHE A 61 0.35 5.06 10.53
CA PHE A 61 1.02 5.38 9.26
C PHE A 61 2.56 5.26 9.32
N LYS A 62 3.08 4.29 10.07
CA LYS A 62 4.52 4.08 10.17
C LYS A 62 5.11 3.73 8.80
N TRP A 63 6.19 4.42 8.41
CA TRP A 63 7.01 4.05 7.27
C TRP A 63 7.78 2.76 7.56
N TRP A 64 7.68 1.78 6.67
CA TRP A 64 8.30 0.46 6.87
C TRP A 64 9.77 0.40 6.44
N GLY A 65 10.11 1.02 5.32
CA GLY A 65 11.43 0.99 4.70
C GLY A 65 12.49 1.82 5.43
N ASP A 66 13.61 2.06 4.74
CA ASP A 66 14.69 2.89 5.31
C ASP A 66 14.16 4.31 5.59
N LYS A 67 14.53 4.89 6.73
CA LYS A 67 14.14 6.25 7.09
C LYS A 67 14.61 7.29 6.07
N LYS A 68 15.68 7.00 5.33
CA LYS A 68 16.22 7.85 4.27
C LYS A 68 15.42 7.77 2.98
N SER A 69 14.59 6.73 2.79
CA SER A 69 13.71 6.63 1.61
C SER A 69 12.37 7.35 1.80
N ILE A 70 12.09 7.86 3.01
CA ILE A 70 10.90 8.67 3.26
C ILE A 70 10.96 9.94 2.38
N PRO A 71 9.96 10.18 1.53
CA PRO A 71 9.89 11.39 0.72
C PRO A 71 9.89 12.66 1.57
N GLU A 72 10.46 13.75 1.05
CA GLU A 72 10.40 15.04 1.74
C GLU A 72 8.95 15.50 1.91
N ASN A 73 8.59 15.98 3.11
CA ASN A 73 7.23 16.38 3.46
C ASN A 73 6.17 15.28 3.27
N TRP A 74 6.57 14.01 3.42
CA TRP A 74 5.67 12.88 3.29
C TRP A 74 4.45 13.01 4.21
N ASN A 75 3.27 12.95 3.60
CA ASN A 75 1.98 12.98 4.29
C ASN A 75 1.18 11.73 3.88
N PRO A 76 0.98 10.77 4.80
CA PRO A 76 0.33 9.50 4.46
C PRO A 76 -1.14 9.69 4.07
N LYS A 77 -1.85 10.64 4.69
CA LYS A 77 -3.25 10.94 4.35
C LYS A 77 -3.37 11.51 2.95
N LYS A 78 -2.45 12.40 2.56
CA LYS A 78 -2.41 12.97 1.21
C LYS A 78 -2.06 11.90 0.17
N GLN A 79 -1.16 10.98 0.51
CA GLN A 79 -0.81 9.84 -0.35
C GLN A 79 -2.04 8.96 -0.65
N MET A 80 -2.81 8.58 0.38
CA MET A 80 -4.03 7.79 0.21
C MET A 80 -5.07 8.53 -0.64
N GLU A 81 -5.30 9.82 -0.35
CA GLU A 81 -6.23 10.67 -1.11
C GLU A 81 -5.86 10.72 -2.60
N LEU A 82 -4.58 10.97 -2.93
CA LEU A 82 -4.11 11.02 -4.32
C LEU A 82 -4.24 9.68 -5.05
N ALA A 83 -4.17 8.57 -4.32
CA ALA A 83 -4.39 7.22 -4.85
C ALA A 83 -5.87 6.82 -4.92
N GLY A 84 -6.80 7.68 -4.47
CA GLY A 84 -8.23 7.38 -4.40
C GLY A 84 -8.58 6.33 -3.34
N ILE A 85 -7.77 6.23 -2.29
CA ILE A 85 -7.97 5.29 -1.18
C ILE A 85 -8.56 6.04 0.01
N GLU A 86 -9.67 5.54 0.53
CA GLU A 86 -10.28 6.10 1.74
C GLU A 86 -9.46 5.76 2.99
N ILE A 87 -9.34 6.74 3.89
CA ILE A 87 -8.67 6.54 5.17
C ILE A 87 -9.62 5.71 6.05
N PRO A 88 -9.18 4.55 6.58
CA PRO A 88 -10.00 3.74 7.46
C PRO A 88 -10.34 4.49 8.75
N GLN A 89 -11.54 4.27 9.30
CA GLN A 89 -11.99 4.86 10.57
C GLN A 89 -11.69 3.99 11.76
#